data_AF-A0A7C8ZNJ8-F1
#
_entry.id   AF-A0A7C8ZNJ8-F1
#
_cell.length_a   1.000
_cell.length_b   1.000
_cell.length_c   1.000
_cell.angle_alpha   90.00
_cell.angle_beta   90.00
_cell.angle_gamma   90.00
#
_symmetry.space_group_name_H-M   'P 1'
#
loop_
_entity.id
_entity.type
_entity.pdbx_description
1 polymer ?
#
loop_
_entity_poly.entity_id
_entity_poly.type
_entity_poly.pdbx_seq_one_letter_code
_entity_poly.pdbx_strand_id
1 'polypeptide(L)'
;IKAVMDKAKDLYGLHEIMDPVLLQSTTMLVGLEKFVDLALKCVDESGTKRPTMGEMVKEIEQIIKLAGMNPNAESTPPSQSYEGQPRHPYSDNSLTQYKGV
;
A
#
# COMPACT_ATOMS: atom_id res chain seq x y z
N ILE A 1 15.29 -11.88 -2.28
CA ILE A 1 13.93 -11.84 -2.87
C ILE A 1 14.00 -11.81 -4.39
N LYS A 2 14.50 -10.75 -5.05
CA LYS A 2 14.65 -10.73 -6.54
C LYS A 2 15.45 -11.93 -7.10
N ALA A 3 16.44 -12.43 -6.35
CA ALA A 3 17.27 -13.57 -6.77
C ALA A 3 16.56 -14.95 -6.75
N VAL A 4 15.41 -15.07 -6.09
CA VAL A 4 14.66 -16.33 -5.95
C VAL A 4 13.53 -16.43 -6.99
N MET A 5 13.14 -15.29 -7.56
CA MET A 5 12.00 -15.20 -8.46
C MET A 5 12.37 -15.52 -9.90
N ASP A 6 11.65 -16.47 -10.49
CA ASP A 6 11.75 -16.79 -11.90
C ASP A 6 10.42 -16.47 -12.58
N LYS A 7 10.40 -15.39 -13.37
CA LYS A 7 9.17 -14.93 -14.04
C LYS A 7 8.60 -15.91 -15.06
N ALA A 8 9.38 -16.91 -15.49
CA ALA A 8 8.92 -17.94 -16.41
C ALA A 8 8.22 -19.11 -15.71
N LYS A 9 8.30 -19.19 -14.38
CA LYS A 9 7.66 -20.24 -13.57
C LYS A 9 6.32 -19.77 -13.04
N ASP A 10 5.44 -20.75 -12.81
CA ASP A 10 4.17 -20.55 -12.12
C ASP A 10 4.38 -19.87 -10.76
N LEU A 11 3.57 -18.85 -10.48
CA LEU A 11 3.67 -17.97 -9.29
C LEU A 11 5.10 -17.44 -9.04
N TYR A 12 5.86 -17.23 -10.11
CA TYR A 12 7.26 -16.83 -10.07
C TYR A 12 8.20 -17.76 -9.27
N GLY A 13 7.81 -19.03 -9.12
CA GLY A 13 8.54 -20.00 -8.31
C GLY A 13 8.50 -19.70 -6.80
N LEU A 14 7.53 -18.90 -6.34
CA LEU A 14 7.47 -18.43 -4.94
C LEU A 14 6.75 -19.37 -3.98
N HIS A 15 6.36 -20.57 -4.42
CA HIS A 15 5.65 -21.55 -3.60
C HIS A 15 6.30 -21.81 -2.22
N GLU A 16 7.63 -21.81 -2.13
CA GLU A 16 8.35 -22.07 -0.87
C GLU A 16 8.34 -20.90 0.12
N ILE A 17 8.10 -19.68 -0.35
CA ILE A 17 8.10 -18.47 0.49
C ILE A 17 6.70 -17.92 0.72
N MET A 18 5.71 -18.38 -0.05
CA MET A 18 4.32 -18.01 0.12
C MET A 18 3.74 -18.65 1.38
N ASP A 19 2.83 -17.93 2.03
CA ASP A 19 2.10 -18.48 3.16
C ASP A 19 1.30 -19.73 2.69
N PRO A 20 1.48 -20.90 3.34
CA PRO A 20 0.78 -22.14 2.98
C PRO A 20 -0.75 -22.01 2.94
N VAL A 21 -1.33 -21.10 3.72
CA VAL A 21 -2.79 -20.85 3.73
C VAL A 21 -3.25 -20.26 2.40
N LEU A 22 -2.42 -19.43 1.76
CA LEU A 22 -2.75 -18.81 0.46
C LEU A 22 -2.70 -19.80 -0.70
N LEU A 23 -1.87 -20.84 -0.60
CA LEU A 23 -1.74 -21.91 -1.59
C LEU A 23 -2.97 -22.84 -1.64
N GLN A 24 -3.81 -22.83 -0.61
CA GLN A 24 -5.02 -23.67 -0.55
C GLN A 24 -6.18 -23.12 -1.40
N SER A 25 -6.13 -21.84 -1.78
CA SER A 25 -7.22 -21.16 -2.47
C SER A 25 -6.82 -20.72 -3.87
N THR A 26 -7.20 -21.50 -4.89
CA THR A 26 -6.89 -21.20 -6.31
C THR A 26 -7.37 -19.81 -6.75
N THR A 27 -8.47 -19.32 -6.19
CA THR A 27 -9.02 -17.98 -6.48
C THR A 27 -8.07 -16.85 -6.05
N MET A 28 -7.25 -17.05 -5.00
CA MET A 28 -6.31 -16.04 -4.51
C MET A 28 -5.04 -15.93 -5.36
N LEU A 29 -4.77 -16.90 -6.23
CA LEU A 29 -3.64 -16.85 -7.15
C LEU A 29 -3.94 -15.95 -8.36
N VAL A 30 -5.22 -15.63 -8.64
CA VAL A 30 -5.59 -14.73 -9.73
C VAL A 30 -5.12 -13.32 -9.40
N GLY A 31 -4.14 -12.83 -10.15
CA GLY A 31 -3.54 -11.52 -9.93
C GLY A 31 -2.33 -11.52 -9.00
N LEU A 32 -1.90 -12.67 -8.47
CA LEU A 32 -0.70 -12.77 -7.64
C LEU A 32 0.53 -12.23 -8.38
N GLU A 33 0.72 -12.61 -9.65
CA GLU A 33 1.86 -12.14 -10.46
C GLU A 33 1.92 -10.61 -10.51
N LYS A 34 0.77 -9.96 -10.70
CA LYS A 34 0.66 -8.49 -10.72
C LYS A 34 0.90 -7.88 -9.34
N PHE A 35 0.43 -8.53 -8.28
CA PHE A 35 0.71 -8.11 -6.91
C PHE A 35 2.20 -8.18 -6.59
N VAL A 36 2.86 -9.26 -6.96
CA VAL A 36 4.30 -9.41 -6.74
C VAL A 36 5.08 -8.39 -7.58
N ASP A 37 4.68 -8.12 -8.81
CA ASP A 37 5.27 -7.06 -9.64
C ASP A 37 5.15 -5.68 -8.96
N LEU A 38 3.99 -5.37 -8.37
CA LEU A 38 3.79 -4.14 -7.61
C LEU A 38 4.68 -4.11 -6.35
N ALA A 39 4.73 -5.20 -5.59
CA ALA A 39 5.58 -5.32 -4.41
C ALA A 39 7.06 -5.10 -4.76
N LEU A 40 7.54 -5.65 -5.88
CA LEU A 40 8.90 -5.44 -6.38
C LEU A 40 9.19 -3.98 -6.72
N LYS A 41 8.23 -3.24 -7.27
CA LYS A 41 8.38 -1.79 -7.50
C LYS A 41 8.43 -1.01 -6.18
N CYS A 42 7.62 -1.38 -5.19
CA CYS A 42 7.60 -0.72 -3.87
C CYS A 42 8.93 -0.84 -3.12
N VAL A 43 9.65 -1.95 -3.31
CA VAL A 43 10.94 -2.20 -2.66
C VAL A 43 12.14 -1.91 -3.55
N ASP A 44 11.95 -1.21 -4.67
CA ASP A 44 13.07 -0.87 -5.55
C ASP A 44 14.10 0.00 -4.82
N GLU A 45 15.39 -0.24 -5.09
CA GLU A 45 16.49 0.49 -4.48
C GLU A 45 16.44 1.98 -4.86
N SER A 46 15.96 2.28 -6.07
CA SER A 46 15.76 3.64 -6.53
C SER A 46 14.40 4.17 -6.06
N GLY A 47 14.41 5.15 -5.15
CA GLY A 47 13.18 5.78 -4.65
C GLY A 47 12.27 6.34 -5.75
N THR A 48 12.85 6.81 -6.86
CA THR A 48 12.11 7.32 -8.03
C THR A 48 11.34 6.25 -8.81
N LYS A 49 11.66 4.96 -8.62
CA LYS A 49 10.94 3.84 -9.25
C LYS A 49 9.83 3.29 -8.36
N ARG A 50 9.76 3.72 -7.11
CA ARG A 50 8.70 3.33 -6.18
C ARG A 50 7.42 4.07 -6.57
N PRO A 51 6.29 3.38 -6.63
CA PRO A 51 5.02 4.03 -6.90
C PRO A 51 4.67 4.97 -5.76
N THR A 52 3.97 6.05 -6.09
CA THR A 52 3.28 6.86 -5.09
C THR A 52 2.18 6.03 -4.42
N MET A 53 1.76 6.42 -3.21
CA MET A 53 0.65 5.74 -2.53
C MET A 53 -0.63 5.72 -3.37
N GLY A 54 -0.90 6.78 -4.14
CA GLY A 54 -2.07 6.82 -5.03
C GLY A 54 -1.98 5.86 -6.21
N GLU A 55 -0.78 5.66 -6.78
CA GLU A 55 -0.55 4.66 -7.83
C GLU A 55 -0.62 3.24 -7.27
N MET A 56 -0.07 3.02 -6.07
CA MET A 56 -0.14 1.73 -5.38
C MET A 56 -1.60 1.29 -5.15
N VAL A 57 -2.45 2.17 -4.63
CA VAL A 57 -3.87 1.84 -4.38
C VAL A 57 -4.60 1.50 -5.69
N LYS A 58 -4.37 2.28 -6.76
CA LYS A 58 -4.98 2.01 -8.07
C LYS A 58 -4.62 0.64 -8.63
N GLU A 59 -3.34 0.26 -8.52
CA GLU A 59 -2.87 -1.05 -8.97
C GLU A 59 -3.48 -2.19 -8.13
N ILE A 60 -3.59 -2.02 -6.80
CA ILE A 60 -4.25 -3.00 -5.92
C ILE A 60 -5.73 -3.17 -6.30
N GLU A 61 -6.46 -2.07 -6.48
CA GLU A 61 -7.87 -2.14 -6.91
C GLU A 61 -8.04 -2.84 -8.25
N GLN A 62 -7.10 -2.62 -9.18
CA GLN A 62 -7.10 -3.29 -10.48
C GLN A 62 -6.86 -4.80 -10.33
N ILE A 63 -5.93 -5.21 -9.47
CA ILE A 63 -5.64 -6.62 -9.20
C ILE A 63 -6.88 -7.32 -8.62
N ILE A 64 -7.55 -6.69 -7.64
CA ILE A 64 -8.76 -7.23 -7.02
C ILE A 64 -9.88 -7.40 -8.06
N LYS A 65 -10.07 -6.41 -8.95
CA LYS A 65 -11.04 -6.51 -10.06
C LYS A 65 -10.70 -7.66 -11.02
N LEU A 66 -9.43 -7.86 -11.34
CA LEU A 66 -8.98 -8.96 -12.20
C LEU A 66 -9.23 -10.34 -11.56
N ALA A 67 -9.17 -10.43 -10.22
CA ALA A 67 -9.51 -11.63 -9.48
C ALA A 67 -11.02 -11.94 -9.42
N GLY A 68 -11.86 -11.09 -10.03
CA GLY A 68 -13.32 -11.21 -9.96
C GLY A 68 -13.88 -10.90 -8.57
N MET A 69 -13.07 -10.30 -7.70
CA MET A 69 -13.45 -9.88 -6.36
C MET A 69 -14.02 -8.46 -6.43
N ASN A 70 -14.99 -8.15 -5.56
CA ASN A 70 -15.53 -6.80 -5.46
C ASN A 70 -14.59 -5.94 -4.59
N PRO A 71 -13.85 -4.98 -5.15
CA PRO A 71 -12.95 -4.12 -4.38
C PRO A 71 -13.67 -3.21 -3.38
N ASN A 72 -14.98 -3.02 -3.55
CA ASN A 72 -15.79 -2.17 -2.68
C ASN A 72 -16.51 -2.94 -1.56
N ALA A 73 -16.26 -4.24 -1.41
CA ALA A 73 -16.91 -5.07 -0.40
C ALA A 73 -16.46 -4.71 1.04
N GLU A 74 -15.24 -4.18 1.21
CA GLU A 74 -14.71 -3.71 2.50
C GLU A 74 -14.11 -2.29 2.42
N SER A 75 -14.64 -1.45 1.54
CA SER A 75 -14.29 -0.03 1.55
C SER A 75 -14.90 0.62 2.79
N THR A 76 -14.11 0.72 3.87
CA THR A 76 -14.43 1.66 4.94
C THR A 76 -14.34 3.06 4.31
N PRO A 77 -15.40 3.88 4.37
CA PRO A 77 -15.35 5.21 3.80
C PRO A 77 -14.16 5.99 4.38
N PRO A 78 -13.52 6.89 3.61
CA PRO A 78 -12.49 7.74 4.15
C PRO A 78 -13.04 8.41 5.41
N SER A 79 -12.30 8.26 6.51
CA SER A 79 -12.62 8.88 7.79
C SER A 79 -12.98 10.33 7.55
N GLN A 80 -14.14 10.74 8.06
CA GLN A 80 -14.69 12.10 7.97
C GLN A 80 -13.57 13.14 8.02
N SER A 81 -13.51 14.00 6.99
CA SER A 81 -12.68 15.20 7.02
C SER A 81 -13.10 15.99 8.26
N TYR A 82 -12.19 16.13 9.23
CA TYR A 82 -12.40 17.03 10.35
C TYR A 82 -12.42 18.46 9.77
N GLU A 83 -13.59 19.02 9.54
CA GLU A 83 -13.75 20.47 9.33
C GLU A 83 -13.61 21.24 10.67
N GLY A 84 -12.71 20.78 11.53
CA GLY A 84 -12.31 21.48 12.74
C GLY A 84 -11.00 22.20 12.47
N GLN A 85 -11.01 23.54 12.47
CA GLN A 85 -9.79 24.34 12.50
C GLN A 85 -8.80 23.72 13.51
N PRO A 86 -7.55 23.42 13.12
CA PRO A 86 -6.56 22.97 14.07
C PRO A 86 -6.23 24.15 14.99
N ARG A 87 -6.94 24.27 16.11
CA ARG A 87 -6.49 25.10 17.22
C ARG A 87 -5.28 24.40 17.81
N HIS A 88 -4.11 24.72 17.27
CA HIS A 88 -2.84 24.22 17.76
C HIS A 88 -2.67 24.72 19.22
N PRO A 89 -2.42 23.83 20.20
CA PRO A 89 -2.30 24.20 21.62
C PRO A 89 -1.22 25.25 21.91
N TYR A 90 -0.31 25.49 20.96
CA TYR A 90 0.78 26.45 21.08
C TYR A 90 0.55 27.76 20.29
N SER A 91 -0.68 28.04 19.87
CA SER A 91 -0.97 29.27 19.13
C SER A 91 -1.16 30.50 20.01
N ASP A 92 -0.93 30.39 21.32
CA ASP A 92 -0.95 31.54 22.21
C ASP A 92 0.39 32.30 22.12
N ASN A 93 0.28 33.54 21.64
CA ASN A 93 1.38 34.44 21.34
C ASN A 93 2.03 35.03 22.62
N SER A 94 2.17 34.23 23.69
CA SER A 94 2.72 34.66 24.99
C SER A 94 4.23 34.98 24.98
N LEU A 95 4.90 34.77 23.84
CA LEU A 95 6.35 35.02 23.67
C LEU A 95 6.73 36.51 23.53
N THR A 96 5.77 37.45 23.52
CA THR A 96 6.07 38.89 23.42
C THR A 96 6.14 39.62 24.77
N GLN A 97 6.00 38.94 25.91
CA GLN A 97 6.04 39.55 27.24
C GLN A 97 7.28 39.18 28.06
N TYR A 98 8.48 39.18 27.46
CA TYR A 98 9.70 39.42 28.22
C TYR A 98 10.28 40.76 27.78
N LYS A 99 9.82 41.84 28.41
CA LYS A 99 10.53 43.12 28.39
C LYS A 99 11.67 42.97 29.38
N GLY A 100 12.89 42.85 28.85
CA GLY A 100 14.10 42.84 29.65
C GLY A 100 14.18 44.07 30.56
N VAL A 101 14.57 43.81 31.80
CA VAL A 101 15.10 44.78 32.75
C VAL A 101 16.53 44.34 33.06
#